data_AF-A0A947M646-F1
#
_entry.id   AF-A0A947M646-F1
#
_cell.length_a   1.000
_cell.length_b   1.000
_cell.length_c   1.000
_cell.angle_alpha   90.00
_cell.angle_beta   90.00
_cell.angle_gamma   90.00
#
_symmetry.space_group_name_H-M   'P 1'
#
loop_
_entity.id
_entity.type
_entity.pdbx_description
1 polymer ?
#
loop_
_entity_poly.entity_id
_entity_poly.type
_entity_poly.pdbx_seq_one_letter_code
_entity_poly.pdbx_strand_id
1 'polypeptide(L)'
;MLTALNISQVVLIDRLGIEFQPGFCALTGETGAGKSILLDSLGLALGARADAGLVRKGADQASVSATFSLDKKHAVHALLKGQGLETDTTLILRRVLSADGRSRAFINDQPVSIALLRQTGDLLIEIHGQFDTQGLLDPDTHRALLDDYAGIDGAALEKLWDAWRGAERSLAIARADMDKARREENYLRQSVEDLSDLAPETDEEDTLVNLRDRLQRRTQIMDNLGTADRACADAESALNVAYRALERVGDSAAEGLAALDRTTAELRESFAAIHSLTADMEEGGQDLESVDDRLHALRAQARKHNCLVADLPGILDKLTAQLALIDGQGAALDDLIKAVEDTRRAFVKAATDTAKVRRKAAEKLDSLVAKELPPLKLDKARFVTAVDDVPEDQWGPGGIDRVRFLVATNPGSEPGPLNKIASGGEMARFMLAL
;
A
#
# COMPACT_ATOMS: atom_id res chain seq x y z
N MET A 1 34.27 -20.13 21.83
CA MET A 1 34.26 -20.40 23.28
C MET A 1 34.75 -19.17 24.04
N LEU A 2 34.10 -18.80 25.15
CA LEU A 2 34.59 -17.79 26.10
C LEU A 2 35.88 -18.30 26.78
N THR A 3 36.98 -17.56 26.67
CA THR A 3 38.29 -17.93 27.24
C THR A 3 38.67 -17.08 28.44
N ALA A 4 38.21 -15.82 28.51
CA ALA A 4 38.48 -14.97 29.66
C ALA A 4 37.35 -13.96 29.91
N LEU A 5 37.11 -13.64 31.19
CA LEU A 5 36.22 -12.56 31.64
C LEU A 5 36.98 -11.66 32.60
N ASN A 6 37.15 -10.39 32.22
CA ASN A 6 37.81 -9.37 33.01
C ASN A 6 36.77 -8.32 33.45
N ILE A 7 36.64 -8.11 34.75
CA ILE A 7 35.67 -7.21 35.38
C ILE A 7 36.43 -6.18 36.21
N SER A 8 36.06 -4.91 36.11
CA SER A 8 36.57 -3.85 37.00
C SER A 8 35.46 -2.90 37.43
N GLN A 9 35.45 -2.59 38.73
CA GLN A 9 34.53 -1.68 39.41
C GLN A 9 33.03 -2.01 39.21
N VAL A 10 32.66 -3.28 39.26
CA VAL A 10 31.25 -3.72 39.17
C VAL A 10 30.73 -4.15 40.54
N VAL A 11 29.70 -3.48 41.05
CA VAL A 11 29.03 -3.77 42.34
C VAL A 11 30.02 -3.96 43.51
N LEU A 12 30.38 -5.19 43.86
CA LEU A 12 31.34 -5.52 44.94
C LEU A 12 32.76 -5.80 44.42
N ILE A 13 32.94 -5.93 43.11
CA ILE A 13 34.19 -6.34 42.45
C ILE A 13 35.02 -5.10 42.10
N ASP A 14 36.21 -5.00 42.69
CA ASP A 14 37.23 -4.01 42.30
C ASP A 14 37.86 -4.37 40.96
N ARG A 15 38.46 -5.56 40.92
CA ARG A 15 39.08 -6.19 39.77
C ARG A 15 38.95 -7.70 39.91
N LEU A 16 38.56 -8.35 38.83
CA LEU A 16 38.50 -9.81 38.73
C LEU A 16 38.89 -10.21 37.32
N GLY A 17 39.77 -11.21 37.19
CA GLY A 17 40.06 -11.88 35.93
C GLY A 17 39.79 -13.37 36.12
N ILE A 18 38.97 -13.94 35.24
CA ILE A 18 38.67 -15.38 35.20
C ILE A 18 39.10 -15.90 33.85
N GLU A 19 39.86 -17.00 33.86
CA GLU A 19 40.17 -17.78 32.66
C GLU A 19 39.30 -19.05 32.65
N PHE A 20 38.69 -19.34 31.50
CA PHE A 20 37.82 -20.48 31.30
C PHE A 20 38.51 -21.55 30.48
N GLN A 21 38.27 -22.81 30.87
CA GLN A 21 38.75 -23.99 30.15
C GLN A 21 37.58 -24.67 29.42
N PRO A 22 37.81 -25.34 28.28
CA PRO A 22 36.76 -26.04 27.54
C PRO A 22 36.00 -27.06 28.40
N GLY A 23 34.71 -27.19 28.16
CA GLY A 23 33.84 -28.15 28.84
C GLY A 23 33.02 -27.53 29.98
N PHE A 24 32.78 -28.34 31.03
CA PHE A 24 31.93 -27.94 32.14
C PHE A 24 32.71 -27.16 33.21
N CYS A 25 32.35 -25.89 33.40
CA CYS A 25 32.88 -25.05 34.48
C CYS A 25 31.82 -24.86 35.58
N ALA A 26 32.14 -25.28 36.81
CA ALA A 26 31.29 -25.06 37.97
C ALA A 26 31.81 -23.88 38.82
N LEU A 27 30.97 -22.86 38.98
CA LEU A 27 31.23 -21.74 39.89
C LEU A 27 30.54 -22.04 41.24
N THR A 28 31.33 -22.18 42.30
CA THR A 28 30.85 -22.44 43.67
C THR A 28 31.22 -21.30 44.61
N GLY A 29 30.53 -21.18 45.75
CA GLY A 29 30.77 -20.12 46.73
C GLY A 29 29.76 -20.14 47.88
N GLU A 30 29.93 -19.23 48.84
CA GLU A 30 29.13 -19.17 50.07
C GLU A 30 27.77 -18.45 49.89
N THR A 31 27.68 -17.49 48.96
CA THR A 31 26.46 -16.75 48.66
C THR A 31 26.15 -16.71 47.16
N GLY A 32 24.86 -16.63 46.81
CA GLY A 32 24.42 -16.53 45.41
C GLY A 32 24.75 -15.19 44.73
N ALA A 33 25.06 -14.15 45.51
CA ALA A 33 25.31 -12.79 45.00
C ALA A 33 26.52 -12.72 44.05
N GLY A 34 27.60 -13.46 44.35
CA GLY A 34 28.79 -13.48 43.50
C GLY A 34 28.50 -14.04 42.10
N LYS A 35 27.67 -15.09 42.00
CA LYS A 35 27.26 -15.67 40.73
C LYS A 35 26.41 -14.69 39.91
N SER A 36 25.43 -14.04 40.53
CA SER A 36 24.60 -13.06 39.84
C SER A 36 25.44 -11.90 39.30
N ILE A 37 26.35 -11.35 40.10
CA ILE A 37 27.23 -10.26 39.65
C ILE A 37 28.10 -10.69 38.45
N LEU A 38 28.59 -11.94 38.43
CA LEU A 38 29.34 -12.47 37.28
C LEU A 38 28.49 -12.56 36.01
N LEU A 39 27.25 -13.08 36.13
CA LEU A 39 26.32 -13.20 35.01
C LEU A 39 25.88 -11.82 34.50
N ASP A 40 25.59 -10.89 35.39
CA ASP A 40 25.23 -9.50 35.03
C ASP A 40 26.41 -8.81 34.32
N SER A 41 27.63 -9.05 34.80
CA SER A 41 28.85 -8.53 34.16
C SER A 41 29.04 -9.12 32.76
N LEU A 42 28.87 -10.43 32.61
CA LEU A 42 28.95 -11.10 31.31
C LEU A 42 27.87 -10.58 30.36
N GLY A 43 26.62 -10.48 30.82
CA GLY A 43 25.52 -9.89 30.05
C GLY A 43 25.83 -8.46 29.61
N LEU A 44 26.41 -7.64 30.50
CA LEU A 44 26.84 -6.27 30.16
C LEU A 44 27.89 -6.26 29.03
N ALA A 45 28.85 -7.18 29.04
CA ALA A 45 29.84 -7.32 27.96
C ALA A 45 29.22 -7.79 26.63
N LEU A 46 28.13 -8.56 26.69
CA LEU A 46 27.38 -9.06 25.54
C LEU A 46 26.34 -8.06 24.99
N GLY A 47 26.18 -6.89 25.62
CA GLY A 47 25.25 -5.85 25.15
C GLY A 47 23.86 -5.88 25.79
N ALA A 48 23.70 -6.57 26.92
CA ALA A 48 22.51 -6.44 27.77
C ALA A 48 22.32 -4.98 28.24
N ARG A 49 21.10 -4.65 28.65
CA ARG A 49 20.76 -3.30 29.11
C ARG A 49 21.65 -2.92 30.30
N ALA A 50 22.36 -1.81 30.18
CA ALA A 50 23.20 -1.30 31.25
C ALA A 50 22.33 -0.64 32.34
N ASP A 51 22.57 -1.02 33.59
CA ASP A 51 22.04 -0.36 34.78
C ASP A 51 23.18 0.35 35.50
N ALA A 52 23.05 1.66 35.72
CA ALA A 52 24.04 2.46 36.45
C ALA A 52 24.30 1.92 37.86
N GLY A 53 23.34 1.19 38.46
CA GLY A 53 23.51 0.46 39.71
C GLY A 53 24.59 -0.63 39.69
N LEU A 54 25.05 -1.05 38.51
CA LEU A 54 26.19 -1.96 38.36
C LEU A 54 27.53 -1.29 38.68
N VAL A 55 27.63 0.04 38.62
CA VAL A 55 28.89 0.74 38.94
C VAL A 55 29.13 0.68 40.44
N ARG A 56 30.32 0.20 40.84
CA ARG A 56 30.71 0.11 42.25
C ARG A 56 30.61 1.48 42.91
N LYS A 57 30.05 1.52 44.13
CA LYS A 57 29.91 2.75 44.91
C LYS A 57 31.28 3.41 45.13
N GLY A 58 31.42 4.66 44.68
CA GLY A 58 32.65 5.44 44.78
C GLY A 58 33.59 5.34 43.56
N ALA A 59 33.22 4.58 42.52
CA ALA A 59 33.93 4.55 41.25
C ALA A 59 33.23 5.42 40.18
N ASP A 60 34.02 6.05 39.30
CA ASP A 60 33.48 6.88 38.21
C ASP A 60 32.92 6.05 37.04
N GLN A 61 33.44 4.84 36.86
CA GLN A 61 33.04 3.93 35.79
C GLN A 61 33.33 2.46 36.15
N ALA A 62 32.54 1.57 35.55
CA ALA A 62 32.76 0.14 35.50
C ALA A 62 33.19 -0.30 34.09
N SER A 63 33.95 -1.38 33.99
CA SER A 63 34.30 -1.98 32.69
C SER A 63 34.29 -3.50 32.76
N VAL A 64 33.73 -4.13 31.74
CA VAL A 64 33.74 -5.59 31.59
C VAL A 64 34.23 -5.95 30.19
N SER A 65 35.12 -6.94 30.10
CA SER A 65 35.64 -7.47 28.84
C SER A 65 35.52 -8.99 28.82
N ALA A 66 34.91 -9.53 27.76
CA ALA A 66 34.80 -10.97 27.50
C ALA A 66 35.63 -11.31 26.26
N THR A 67 36.52 -12.29 26.40
CA THR A 67 37.41 -12.77 25.32
C THR A 67 36.92 -14.11 24.82
N PHE A 68 36.85 -14.26 23.50
CA PHE A 68 36.40 -15.47 22.83
C PHE A 68 37.48 -15.98 21.88
N SER A 69 37.62 -17.30 21.84
CA SER A 69 38.33 -18.01 20.78
C SER A 69 37.30 -18.68 19.87
N LEU A 70 37.32 -18.35 18.57
CA LEU A 70 36.32 -18.76 17.59
C LEU A 70 36.95 -19.58 16.46
N ASP A 71 36.17 -20.50 15.91
CA ASP A 71 36.51 -21.17 14.65
C ASP A 71 36.38 -20.18 13.50
N LYS A 72 37.26 -20.26 12.50
CA LYS A 72 37.24 -19.40 11.30
C LYS A 72 35.92 -19.41 10.53
N LYS A 73 35.10 -20.44 10.70
CA LYS A 73 33.78 -20.59 10.05
C LYS A 73 32.62 -20.05 10.88
N HIS A 74 32.87 -19.50 12.07
CA HIS A 74 31.81 -19.01 12.94
C HIS A 74 31.00 -17.88 12.27
N ALA A 75 29.66 -17.94 12.39
CA ALA A 75 28.74 -17.01 11.70
C ALA A 75 28.99 -15.53 12.03
N VAL A 76 29.52 -15.26 13.23
CA VAL A 76 29.86 -13.90 13.69
C VAL A 76 30.83 -13.18 12.75
N HIS A 77 31.73 -13.89 12.06
CA HIS A 77 32.68 -13.27 11.15
C HIS A 77 31.98 -12.62 9.95
N ALA A 78 30.90 -13.23 9.45
CA ALA A 78 30.09 -12.65 8.38
C ALA A 78 29.36 -11.39 8.83
N LEU A 79 28.79 -11.40 10.04
CA LEU A 79 28.11 -10.25 10.65
C LEU A 79 29.07 -9.05 10.78
N LEU A 80 30.26 -9.29 11.36
CA LEU A 80 31.25 -8.24 11.61
C LEU A 80 31.87 -7.71 10.31
N LYS A 81 32.15 -8.58 9.33
CA LYS A 81 32.63 -8.19 8.00
C LYS A 81 31.64 -7.27 7.28
N GLY A 82 30.34 -7.55 7.41
CA GLY A 82 29.27 -6.69 6.86
C GLY A 82 29.26 -5.27 7.44
N GLN A 83 29.85 -5.07 8.62
CA GLN A 83 30.00 -3.77 9.30
C GLN A 83 31.41 -3.18 9.16
N GLY A 84 32.28 -3.76 8.32
CA GLY A 84 33.65 -3.31 8.12
C GLY A 84 34.63 -3.67 9.23
N LEU A 85 34.27 -4.60 10.13
CA LEU A 85 35.12 -5.05 11.23
C LEU A 85 35.81 -6.37 10.85
N GLU A 86 37.13 -6.33 10.65
CA GLU A 86 37.92 -7.55 10.47
C GLU A 86 38.24 -8.18 11.82
N THR A 87 38.07 -9.51 11.89
CA THR A 87 38.31 -10.28 13.11
C THR A 87 39.06 -11.56 12.76
N ASP A 88 40.01 -11.93 13.60
CA ASP A 88 40.74 -13.19 13.50
C ASP A 88 40.10 -14.23 14.44
N THR A 89 40.84 -15.24 14.87
CA THR A 89 40.36 -16.28 15.79
C THR A 89 40.00 -15.75 17.18
N THR A 90 40.51 -14.58 17.58
CA THR A 90 40.25 -13.98 18.89
C THR A 90 39.32 -12.77 18.78
N LEU A 91 38.24 -12.78 19.56
CA LEU A 91 37.25 -11.72 19.60
C LEU A 91 37.11 -11.19 21.04
N ILE A 92 37.29 -9.89 21.24
CA ILE A 92 37.17 -9.24 22.55
C ILE A 92 35.98 -8.30 22.51
N LEU A 93 34.97 -8.59 23.32
CA LEU A 93 33.83 -7.72 23.56
C LEU A 93 34.07 -6.94 24.84
N ARG A 94 33.98 -5.61 24.79
CA ARG A 94 34.21 -4.76 25.95
C ARG A 94 33.10 -3.71 26.11
N ARG A 95 32.58 -3.59 27.32
CA ARG A 95 31.60 -2.59 27.72
C ARG A 95 32.15 -1.71 28.83
N VAL A 96 32.02 -0.39 28.69
CA VAL A 96 32.35 0.59 29.73
C VAL A 96 31.07 1.33 30.09
N LEU A 97 30.76 1.41 31.38
CA LEU A 97 29.59 2.08 31.93
C LEU A 97 30.03 3.13 32.95
N SER A 98 29.67 4.39 32.72
CA SER A 98 29.92 5.49 33.63
C SER A 98 28.84 5.57 34.71
N ALA A 99 29.17 6.12 35.88
CA ALA A 99 28.25 6.29 37.01
C ALA A 99 27.02 7.17 36.68
N ASP A 100 27.13 8.01 35.64
CA ASP A 100 26.03 8.84 35.11
C ASP A 100 25.11 8.10 34.12
N GLY A 101 25.34 6.80 33.91
CA GLY A 101 24.55 5.93 33.01
C GLY A 101 25.00 5.93 31.56
N ARG A 102 25.97 6.77 31.16
CA ARG A 102 26.54 6.70 29.79
C ARG A 102 27.31 5.40 29.62
N SER A 103 27.16 4.75 28.47
CA SER A 103 27.88 3.52 28.17
C SER A 103 28.45 3.48 26.76
N ARG A 104 29.59 2.79 26.63
CA ARG A 104 30.35 2.63 25.38
C ARG A 104 30.63 1.15 25.16
N ALA A 105 30.50 0.70 23.91
CA ALA A 105 30.81 -0.65 23.47
C ALA A 105 32.03 -0.66 22.56
N PHE A 106 32.81 -1.73 22.66
CA PHE A 106 33.95 -1.98 21.82
C PHE A 106 33.98 -3.44 21.39
N ILE A 107 34.42 -3.69 20.16
CA ILE A 107 34.79 -5.00 19.61
C ILE A 107 36.23 -4.88 19.12
N ASN A 108 37.15 -5.68 19.66
CA ASN A 108 38.58 -5.60 19.34
C ASN A 108 39.13 -4.16 19.38
N ASP A 109 38.79 -3.46 20.47
CA ASP A 109 39.13 -2.04 20.74
C ASP A 109 38.56 -1.00 19.76
N GLN A 110 37.74 -1.40 18.80
CA GLN A 110 37.01 -0.49 17.92
C GLN A 110 35.65 -0.14 18.51
N PRO A 111 35.25 1.16 18.57
CA PRO A 111 33.96 1.55 19.11
C PRO A 111 32.82 1.09 18.20
N VAL A 112 31.77 0.49 18.79
CA VAL A 112 30.60 -0.01 18.05
C VAL A 112 29.29 0.44 18.70
N SER A 113 28.19 0.29 17.96
CA SER A 113 26.85 0.48 18.50
C SER A 113 26.49 -0.62 19.51
N ILE A 114 25.58 -0.30 20.44
CA ILE A 114 25.04 -1.29 21.40
C ILE A 114 24.31 -2.41 20.65
N ALA A 115 23.59 -2.06 19.58
CA ALA A 115 22.86 -3.02 18.77
C ALA A 115 23.79 -4.05 18.12
N LEU A 116 24.92 -3.61 17.56
CA LEU A 116 25.90 -4.53 16.98
C LEU A 116 26.56 -5.39 18.05
N LEU A 117 26.90 -4.82 19.21
CA LEU A 117 27.43 -5.59 20.33
C LEU A 117 26.46 -6.69 20.77
N ARG A 118 25.16 -6.37 20.87
CA ARG A 118 24.11 -7.31 21.23
C ARG A 118 23.96 -8.42 20.19
N GLN A 119 23.82 -8.07 18.91
CA GLN A 119 23.76 -9.06 17.83
C GLN A 119 24.98 -9.99 17.80
N THR A 120 26.15 -9.46 18.14
CA THR A 120 27.38 -10.23 18.26
C THR A 120 27.33 -11.16 19.47
N GLY A 121 26.88 -10.67 20.62
CA GLY A 121 26.73 -11.46 21.85
C GLY A 121 25.74 -12.63 21.70
N ASP A 122 24.60 -12.38 21.06
CA ASP A 122 23.55 -13.36 20.80
C ASP A 122 24.04 -14.56 19.95
N LEU A 123 25.07 -14.36 19.11
CA LEU A 123 25.70 -15.44 18.34
C LEU A 123 26.78 -16.22 19.12
N LEU A 124 27.25 -15.71 20.26
CA LEU A 124 28.43 -16.24 20.97
C LEU A 124 28.10 -16.99 22.25
N ILE A 125 27.10 -16.51 23.00
CA ILE A 125 26.72 -17.07 24.29
C ILE A 125 25.20 -17.08 24.38
N GLU A 126 24.65 -18.21 24.79
CA GLU A 126 23.28 -18.33 25.26
C GLU A 126 23.29 -18.38 26.80
N ILE A 127 22.52 -17.50 27.46
CA ILE A 127 22.46 -17.39 28.93
C ILE A 127 21.07 -17.79 29.41
N HIS A 128 20.96 -18.96 30.03
CA HIS A 128 19.71 -19.41 30.64
C HIS A 128 19.56 -18.91 32.09
N GLY A 129 18.49 -18.14 32.37
CA GLY A 129 18.21 -17.57 33.69
C GLY A 129 16.93 -16.73 33.77
N GLN A 130 16.72 -16.02 34.89
CA GLN A 130 15.50 -15.21 35.13
C GLN A 130 15.28 -14.04 34.15
N PHE A 131 16.30 -13.67 33.38
CA PHE A 131 16.24 -12.59 32.39
C PHE A 131 16.24 -13.10 30.94
N ASP A 132 16.13 -14.41 30.75
CA ASP A 132 16.13 -15.02 29.44
C ASP A 132 14.80 -14.73 28.74
N THR A 133 14.84 -13.92 27.69
CA THR A 133 13.67 -13.59 26.84
C THR A 133 13.95 -13.90 25.38
N GLN A 134 15.11 -14.50 25.06
CA GLN A 134 15.57 -14.75 23.70
C GLN A 134 15.96 -16.22 23.57
N GLY A 135 15.82 -16.80 22.37
CA GLY A 135 16.05 -18.23 22.13
C GLY A 135 14.80 -19.07 22.38
N LEU A 136 14.95 -20.23 23.03
CA LEU A 136 13.89 -21.24 23.26
C LEU A 136 12.61 -20.73 23.98
N LEU A 137 12.65 -19.55 24.62
CA LEU A 137 11.47 -18.92 25.24
C LEU A 137 10.63 -18.08 24.27
N ASP A 138 11.19 -17.75 23.11
CA ASP A 138 10.53 -17.02 22.03
C ASP A 138 9.88 -18.01 21.04
N PRO A 139 8.54 -18.05 20.94
CA PRO A 139 7.82 -18.93 20.01
C PRO A 139 8.24 -18.78 18.55
N ASP A 140 8.73 -17.61 18.14
CA ASP A 140 9.13 -17.37 16.76
C ASP A 140 10.38 -18.19 16.37
N THR A 141 11.16 -18.65 17.35
CA THR A 141 12.36 -19.49 17.14
C THR A 141 12.04 -20.99 17.09
N HIS A 142 10.90 -21.42 17.64
CA HIS A 142 10.58 -22.84 17.85
C HIS A 142 10.53 -23.64 16.55
N ARG A 143 10.03 -23.01 15.48
CA ARG A 143 9.98 -23.65 14.16
C ARG A 143 11.37 -23.95 13.62
N ALA A 144 12.28 -22.97 13.67
CA ALA A 144 13.64 -23.15 13.17
C ALA A 144 14.37 -24.25 13.96
N LEU A 145 14.19 -24.29 15.29
CA LEU A 145 14.77 -25.33 16.14
C LEU A 145 14.24 -26.73 15.80
N LEU A 146 12.93 -26.87 15.58
CA LEU A 146 12.34 -28.15 15.18
C LEU A 146 12.79 -28.56 13.77
N ASP A 147 12.91 -27.61 12.84
CA ASP A 147 13.38 -27.85 11.48
C ASP A 147 14.85 -28.30 11.47
N ASP A 148 15.70 -27.65 12.25
CA ASP A 148 17.11 -28.03 12.42
C ASP A 148 17.24 -29.45 13.00
N TYR A 149 16.45 -29.77 14.03
CA TYR A 149 16.40 -31.13 14.60
C TYR A 149 15.91 -32.17 13.60
N ALA A 150 14.93 -31.80 12.75
CA ALA A 150 14.36 -32.67 11.73
C ALA A 150 15.21 -32.76 10.45
N GLY A 151 16.24 -31.91 10.31
CA GLY A 151 17.04 -31.79 9.09
C GLY A 151 16.25 -31.22 7.90
N ILE A 152 15.26 -30.36 8.17
CA ILE A 152 14.43 -29.72 7.15
C ILE A 152 15.16 -28.48 6.61
N ASP A 153 15.46 -28.49 5.31
CA ASP A 153 15.96 -27.29 4.63
C ASP A 153 14.78 -26.39 4.22
N GLY A 154 14.60 -25.28 4.94
CA GLY A 154 13.57 -24.29 4.66
C GLY A 154 13.72 -23.60 3.29
N ALA A 155 14.92 -23.53 2.71
CA ALA A 155 15.19 -22.73 1.52
C ALA A 155 14.39 -23.18 0.28
N ALA A 156 14.07 -24.48 0.18
CA ALA A 156 13.23 -24.99 -0.90
C ALA A 156 11.78 -24.50 -0.78
N LEU A 157 11.25 -24.41 0.44
CA LEU A 157 9.90 -23.95 0.71
C LEU A 157 9.78 -22.43 0.50
N GLU A 158 10.79 -21.67 0.94
CA GLU A 158 10.88 -20.23 0.73
C GLU A 158 10.87 -19.87 -0.76
N LYS A 159 11.62 -20.59 -1.60
CA LYS A 159 11.60 -20.38 -3.06
C LYS A 159 10.22 -20.59 -3.68
N LEU A 160 9.48 -21.60 -3.22
CA LEU A 160 8.12 -21.87 -3.71
C LEU A 160 7.14 -20.78 -3.27
N TRP A 161 7.29 -20.29 -2.03
CA TRP A 161 6.53 -19.16 -1.52
C TRP A 161 6.78 -17.90 -2.36
N ASP A 162 8.05 -17.57 -2.62
CA ASP A 162 8.43 -16.41 -3.41
C ASP A 162 7.92 -16.50 -4.85
N ALA A 163 7.96 -17.70 -5.44
CA ALA A 163 7.41 -17.95 -6.78
C ALA A 163 5.90 -17.69 -6.82
N TRP A 164 5.14 -18.19 -5.84
CA TRP A 164 3.70 -17.96 -5.75
C TRP A 164 3.37 -16.48 -5.52
N ARG A 165 4.01 -15.82 -4.53
CA ARG A 165 3.81 -14.39 -4.28
C ARG A 165 4.28 -13.51 -5.44
N GLY A 166 5.27 -13.96 -6.21
CA GLY A 166 5.72 -13.34 -7.45
C GLY A 166 4.67 -13.42 -8.56
N ALA A 167 4.07 -14.60 -8.75
CA ALA A 167 2.99 -14.81 -9.72
C ALA A 167 1.74 -13.98 -9.36
N GLU A 168 1.34 -13.94 -8.09
CA GLU A 168 0.21 -13.11 -7.64
C GLU A 168 0.42 -11.63 -7.89
N ARG A 169 1.63 -11.12 -7.59
CA ARG A 169 1.99 -9.73 -7.87
C ARG A 169 1.92 -9.43 -9.36
N SER A 170 2.43 -10.33 -10.20
CA SER A 170 2.43 -10.18 -11.66
C SER A 170 1.00 -10.15 -12.20
N LEU A 171 0.13 -11.04 -11.73
CA LEU A 171 -1.30 -11.05 -12.08
C LEU A 171 -2.01 -9.78 -11.61
N ALA A 172 -1.73 -9.29 -10.40
CA ALA A 172 -2.33 -8.07 -9.87
C ALA A 172 -1.94 -6.84 -10.69
N ILE A 173 -0.66 -6.73 -11.08
CA ILE A 173 -0.16 -5.67 -11.97
C ILE A 173 -0.86 -5.75 -13.33
N ALA A 174 -0.88 -6.93 -13.96
CA ALA A 174 -1.51 -7.11 -15.26
C ALA A 174 -3.01 -6.79 -15.24
N ARG A 175 -3.73 -7.14 -14.16
CA ARG A 175 -5.14 -6.76 -13.98
C ARG A 175 -5.32 -5.25 -13.84
N ALA A 176 -4.47 -4.58 -13.07
CA ALA A 176 -4.53 -3.12 -12.91
C ALA A 176 -4.24 -2.40 -14.23
N ASP A 177 -3.26 -2.89 -14.99
CA ASP A 177 -2.91 -2.36 -16.31
C ASP A 177 -4.05 -2.60 -17.31
N MET A 178 -4.66 -3.79 -17.31
CA MET A 178 -5.83 -4.09 -18.13
C MET A 178 -7.03 -3.22 -17.77
N ASP A 179 -7.32 -3.00 -16.49
CA ASP A 179 -8.42 -2.14 -16.05
C ASP A 179 -8.17 -0.68 -16.45
N LYS A 180 -6.92 -0.23 -16.42
CA LYS A 180 -6.54 1.10 -16.93
C LYS A 180 -6.73 1.18 -18.45
N ALA A 181 -6.20 0.20 -19.18
CA ALA A 181 -6.35 0.11 -20.64
C ALA A 181 -7.82 0.04 -21.05
N ARG A 182 -8.67 -0.71 -20.33
CA ARG A 182 -10.11 -0.81 -20.59
C ARG A 182 -10.87 0.48 -20.31
N ARG A 183 -10.47 1.24 -19.28
CA ARG A 183 -11.05 2.58 -19.05
C ARG A 183 -10.68 3.56 -20.16
N GLU A 184 -9.42 3.52 -20.61
CA GLU A 184 -8.96 4.29 -21.75
C GLU A 184 -9.69 3.86 -23.04
N GLU A 185 -9.85 2.56 -23.27
CA GLU A 185 -10.60 1.98 -24.40
C GLU A 185 -12.06 2.43 -24.39
N ASN A 186 -12.77 2.35 -23.26
CA ASN A 186 -14.16 2.79 -23.16
C ASN A 186 -14.30 4.29 -23.48
N TYR A 187 -13.39 5.12 -22.97
CA TYR A 187 -13.36 6.54 -23.30
C TYR A 187 -13.09 6.78 -24.79
N LEU A 188 -12.14 6.05 -25.37
CA LEU A 188 -11.82 6.12 -26.79
C LEU A 188 -13.01 5.70 -27.66
N ARG A 189 -13.65 4.57 -27.35
CA ARG A 189 -14.79 4.01 -28.09
C ARG A 189 -15.98 4.96 -28.05
N GLN A 190 -16.32 5.50 -26.87
CA GLN A 190 -17.38 6.50 -26.74
C GLN A 190 -17.05 7.79 -27.48
N SER A 191 -15.80 8.24 -27.44
CA SER A 191 -15.38 9.46 -28.14
C SER A 191 -15.40 9.30 -29.66
N VAL A 192 -15.03 8.12 -30.17
CA VAL A 192 -15.15 7.78 -31.59
C VAL A 192 -16.62 7.73 -32.00
N GLU A 193 -17.49 7.10 -31.22
CA GLU A 193 -18.94 7.04 -31.46
C GLU A 193 -19.56 8.45 -31.49
N ASP A 194 -19.34 9.25 -30.44
CA ASP A 194 -19.86 10.63 -30.34
C ASP A 194 -19.44 11.50 -31.53
N LEU A 195 -18.18 11.41 -31.97
CA LEU A 195 -17.67 12.20 -33.10
C LEU A 195 -18.10 11.64 -34.45
N SER A 196 -18.26 10.32 -34.58
CA SER A 196 -18.77 9.69 -35.80
C SER A 196 -20.24 10.02 -36.03
N ASP A 197 -21.04 9.99 -34.96
CA ASP A 197 -22.46 10.37 -35.00
C ASP A 197 -22.64 11.86 -35.29
N LEU A 198 -21.76 12.70 -34.73
CA LEU A 198 -21.78 14.13 -35.00
C LEU A 198 -21.33 14.47 -36.43
N ALA A 199 -20.42 13.68 -37.01
CA ALA A 199 -19.85 13.87 -38.35
C ALA A 199 -19.47 15.35 -38.64
N PRO A 200 -18.58 15.96 -37.85
CA PRO A 200 -18.20 17.36 -38.03
C PRO A 200 -17.44 17.56 -39.35
N GLU A 201 -17.62 18.70 -39.99
CA GLU A 201 -16.80 19.12 -41.14
C GLU A 201 -15.87 20.29 -40.76
N THR A 202 -14.72 20.40 -41.42
CA THR A 202 -13.69 21.39 -41.09
C THR A 202 -14.18 22.84 -41.18
N ASP A 203 -15.00 23.17 -42.17
CA ASP A 203 -15.50 24.53 -42.43
C ASP A 203 -16.95 24.74 -41.95
N GLU A 204 -17.49 23.78 -41.19
CA GLU A 204 -18.90 23.76 -40.81
C GLU A 204 -19.28 24.92 -39.89
N GLU A 205 -18.43 25.23 -38.90
CA GLU A 205 -18.72 26.31 -37.93
C GLU A 205 -18.87 27.66 -38.62
N ASP A 206 -17.97 28.00 -39.53
CA ASP A 206 -18.01 29.28 -40.24
C ASP A 206 -19.25 29.40 -41.12
N THR A 207 -19.65 28.32 -41.79
CA THR A 207 -20.89 28.33 -42.60
C THR A 207 -22.14 28.50 -41.73
N LEU A 208 -22.21 27.81 -40.59
CA LEU A 208 -23.32 27.89 -39.65
C LEU A 208 -23.39 29.25 -38.94
N VAL A 209 -22.27 29.86 -38.58
CA VAL A 209 -22.25 31.21 -37.99
C VAL A 209 -22.77 32.26 -38.97
N ASN A 210 -22.34 32.21 -40.24
CA ASN A 210 -22.85 33.11 -41.27
C ASN A 210 -24.36 32.91 -41.52
N LEU A 211 -24.82 31.65 -41.51
CA LEU A 211 -26.23 31.32 -41.64
C LEU A 211 -27.04 31.84 -40.45
N ARG A 212 -26.55 31.63 -39.23
CA ARG A 212 -27.15 32.13 -37.99
C ARG A 212 -27.33 33.63 -38.01
N ASP A 213 -26.30 34.39 -38.39
CA ASP A 213 -26.37 35.85 -38.47
C ASP A 213 -27.42 36.31 -39.49
N ARG A 214 -27.54 35.62 -40.63
CA ARG A 214 -28.57 35.88 -41.63
C ARG A 214 -29.98 35.59 -41.09
N LEU A 215 -30.16 34.47 -40.39
CA LEU A 215 -31.44 34.08 -39.82
C LEU A 215 -31.87 35.03 -38.68
N GLN A 216 -30.94 35.44 -37.80
CA GLN A 216 -31.21 36.42 -36.76
C GLN A 216 -31.66 37.77 -37.32
N ARG A 217 -30.98 38.25 -38.38
CA ARG A 217 -31.40 39.48 -39.08
C ARG A 217 -32.80 39.34 -39.69
N ARG A 218 -33.11 38.18 -40.28
CA ARG A 218 -34.46 37.90 -40.81
C ARG A 218 -35.51 37.95 -39.70
N THR A 219 -35.28 37.28 -38.57
CA THR A 219 -36.19 37.31 -37.42
C THR A 219 -36.43 38.74 -36.94
N GLN A 220 -35.36 39.53 -36.79
CA GLN A 220 -35.46 40.93 -36.37
C GLN A 220 -36.27 41.79 -37.37
N ILE A 221 -36.10 41.56 -38.68
CA ILE A 221 -36.88 42.24 -39.72
C ILE A 221 -38.35 41.85 -39.61
N MET A 222 -38.67 40.57 -39.44
CA MET A 222 -40.04 40.09 -39.30
C MET A 222 -40.72 40.65 -38.04
N ASP A 223 -40.02 40.73 -36.92
CA ASP A 223 -40.53 41.35 -35.68
C ASP A 223 -40.84 42.85 -35.88
N ASN A 224 -39.97 43.56 -36.61
CA ASN A 224 -40.17 44.96 -36.95
C ASN A 224 -41.34 45.16 -37.91
N LEU A 225 -41.48 44.29 -38.93
CA LEU A 225 -42.60 44.31 -39.87
C LEU A 225 -43.92 44.01 -39.15
N GLY A 226 -43.97 43.01 -38.26
CA GLY A 226 -45.15 42.72 -37.44
C GLY A 226 -45.48 43.82 -36.43
N THR A 227 -44.49 44.60 -35.98
CA THR A 227 -44.72 45.81 -35.18
C THR A 227 -45.30 46.94 -36.02
N ALA A 228 -44.79 47.15 -37.23
CA ALA A 228 -45.30 48.13 -38.17
C ALA A 228 -46.74 47.81 -38.61
N ASP A 229 -47.03 46.54 -38.92
CA ASP A 229 -48.37 46.06 -39.28
C ASP A 229 -49.40 46.35 -38.18
N ARG A 230 -49.08 46.00 -36.92
CA ARG A 230 -49.94 46.31 -35.76
C ARG A 230 -50.15 47.81 -35.58
N ALA A 231 -49.10 48.61 -35.69
CA ALA A 231 -49.21 50.07 -35.57
C ALA A 231 -50.08 50.69 -36.69
N CYS A 232 -49.97 50.18 -37.92
CA CYS A 232 -50.84 50.58 -39.02
C CYS A 232 -52.30 50.19 -38.77
N ALA A 233 -52.56 49.02 -38.19
CA ALA A 233 -53.92 48.57 -37.84
C ALA A 233 -54.58 49.44 -36.77
N ASP A 234 -53.81 49.81 -35.74
CA ASP A 234 -54.27 50.74 -34.71
C ASP A 234 -54.57 52.12 -35.30
N ALA A 235 -53.72 52.61 -36.22
CA ALA A 235 -53.94 53.87 -36.92
C ALA A 235 -55.20 53.82 -37.79
N GLU A 236 -55.45 52.74 -38.54
CA GLU A 236 -56.64 52.58 -39.36
C GLU A 236 -57.91 52.58 -38.49
N SER A 237 -57.88 51.90 -37.35
CA SER A 237 -58.97 51.93 -36.37
C SER A 237 -59.23 53.35 -35.86
N ALA A 238 -58.20 54.10 -35.48
CA ALA A 238 -58.32 55.48 -35.02
C ALA A 238 -58.87 56.43 -36.11
N LEU A 239 -58.42 56.28 -37.36
CA LEU A 239 -58.93 57.04 -38.51
C LEU A 239 -60.41 56.74 -38.74
N ASN A 240 -60.82 55.47 -38.67
CA ASN A 240 -62.23 55.08 -38.80
C ASN A 240 -63.12 55.68 -37.71
N VAL A 241 -62.63 55.76 -36.46
CA VAL A 241 -63.34 56.44 -35.37
C VAL A 241 -63.48 57.94 -35.64
N ALA A 242 -62.40 58.59 -36.04
CA ALA A 242 -62.40 60.02 -36.39
C ALA A 242 -63.34 60.33 -37.57
N TYR A 243 -63.32 59.47 -38.60
CA TYR A 243 -64.17 59.59 -39.77
C TYR A 243 -65.66 59.54 -39.39
N ARG A 244 -66.07 58.53 -38.61
CA ARG A 244 -67.46 58.41 -38.11
C ARG A 244 -67.88 59.58 -37.22
N ALA A 245 -66.96 60.17 -36.47
CA ALA A 245 -67.24 61.33 -35.63
C ALA A 245 -67.49 62.58 -36.47
N LEU A 246 -66.67 62.83 -37.50
CA LEU A 246 -66.84 63.96 -38.43
C LEU A 246 -68.07 63.80 -39.33
N GLU A 247 -68.40 62.59 -39.74
CA GLU A 247 -69.60 62.30 -40.53
C GLU A 247 -70.89 62.76 -39.81
N ARG A 248 -70.93 62.64 -38.48
CA ARG A 248 -72.05 63.09 -37.65
C ARG A 248 -72.16 64.61 -37.50
N VAL A 249 -71.11 65.37 -37.85
CA VAL A 249 -71.11 66.85 -37.82
C VAL A 249 -71.80 67.43 -39.07
N GLY A 250 -71.86 66.67 -40.17
CA GLY A 250 -72.52 67.07 -41.42
C GLY A 250 -71.65 67.99 -42.30
N ASP A 251 -72.30 68.79 -43.15
CA ASP A 251 -71.66 69.52 -44.27
C ASP A 251 -70.47 70.41 -43.88
N SER A 252 -70.44 70.93 -42.64
CA SER A 252 -69.34 71.75 -42.12
C SER A 252 -68.01 70.98 -41.95
N ALA A 253 -68.01 69.65 -42.02
CA ALA A 253 -66.84 68.80 -41.85
C ALA A 253 -66.28 68.23 -43.17
N ALA A 254 -66.80 68.65 -44.34
CA ALA A 254 -66.47 68.07 -45.65
C ALA A 254 -64.96 68.07 -45.97
N GLU A 255 -64.24 69.16 -45.66
CA GLU A 255 -62.79 69.23 -45.88
C GLU A 255 -62.01 68.25 -44.98
N GLY A 256 -62.48 68.05 -43.74
CA GLY A 256 -61.90 67.11 -42.79
C GLY A 256 -62.11 65.65 -43.19
N LEU A 257 -63.31 65.30 -43.69
CA LEU A 257 -63.60 63.97 -44.23
C LEU A 257 -62.71 63.65 -45.44
N ALA A 258 -62.59 64.58 -46.39
CA ALA A 258 -61.72 64.41 -47.55
C ALA A 258 -60.23 64.26 -47.17
N ALA A 259 -59.79 64.90 -46.09
CA ALA A 259 -58.43 64.72 -45.56
C ALA A 259 -58.23 63.34 -44.90
N LEU A 260 -59.23 62.82 -44.19
CA LEU A 260 -59.18 61.47 -43.62
C LEU A 260 -59.22 60.38 -44.70
N ASP A 261 -59.99 60.56 -45.77
CA ASP A 261 -60.01 59.62 -46.91
C ASP A 261 -58.64 59.48 -47.57
N ARG A 262 -57.97 60.62 -47.82
CA ARG A 262 -56.59 60.61 -48.37
C ARG A 262 -55.63 59.93 -47.41
N THR A 263 -55.69 60.26 -46.12
CA THR A 263 -54.84 59.62 -45.10
C THR A 263 -55.09 58.10 -45.03
N THR A 264 -56.34 57.66 -45.17
CA THR A 264 -56.70 56.23 -45.17
C THR A 264 -56.18 55.52 -46.42
N ALA A 265 -56.22 56.16 -47.58
CA ALA A 265 -55.66 55.62 -48.82
C ALA A 265 -54.14 55.42 -48.70
N GLU A 266 -53.40 56.43 -48.23
CA GLU A 266 -51.95 56.36 -48.00
C GLU A 266 -51.57 55.29 -46.96
N LEU A 267 -52.40 55.14 -45.91
CA LEU A 267 -52.19 54.09 -44.90
C LEU A 267 -52.37 52.68 -45.49
N ARG A 268 -53.31 52.49 -46.41
CA ARG A 268 -53.50 51.21 -47.12
C ARG A 268 -52.34 50.87 -48.03
N GLU A 269 -51.74 51.86 -48.69
CA GLU A 269 -50.51 51.65 -49.46
C GLU A 269 -49.36 51.20 -48.56
N SER A 270 -49.24 51.78 -47.36
CA SER A 270 -48.26 51.35 -46.36
C SER A 270 -48.48 49.90 -45.91
N PHE A 271 -49.73 49.48 -45.70
CA PHE A 271 -50.08 48.08 -45.42
C PHE A 271 -49.67 47.13 -46.54
N ALA A 272 -50.00 47.48 -47.78
CA ALA A 272 -49.64 46.66 -48.94
C ALA A 272 -48.12 46.50 -49.06
N ALA A 273 -47.36 47.56 -48.81
CA ALA A 273 -45.90 47.51 -48.79
C ALA A 273 -45.37 46.61 -47.66
N ILE A 274 -45.90 46.70 -46.45
CA ILE A 274 -45.52 45.83 -45.32
C ILE A 274 -45.83 44.37 -45.63
N HIS A 275 -47.04 44.07 -46.13
CA HIS A 275 -47.46 42.69 -46.44
C HIS A 275 -46.62 42.08 -47.57
N SER A 276 -46.28 42.88 -48.59
CA SER A 276 -45.35 42.45 -49.65
C SER A 276 -43.97 42.10 -49.09
N LEU A 277 -43.40 42.96 -48.23
CA LEU A 277 -42.10 42.72 -47.61
C LEU A 277 -42.11 41.49 -46.69
N THR A 278 -43.22 41.25 -45.97
CA THR A 278 -43.39 40.05 -45.14
C THR A 278 -43.45 38.78 -45.99
N ALA A 279 -44.24 38.78 -47.07
CA ALA A 279 -44.36 37.63 -47.97
C ALA A 279 -43.02 37.26 -48.63
N ASP A 280 -42.23 38.25 -49.04
CA ASP A 280 -40.90 38.04 -49.63
C ASP A 280 -39.90 37.40 -48.62
N MET A 281 -40.13 37.56 -47.31
CA MET A 281 -39.23 37.07 -46.25
C MET A 281 -39.62 35.69 -45.70
N GLU A 282 -40.85 35.22 -45.93
CA GLU A 282 -41.36 33.91 -45.48
C GLU A 282 -40.80 32.73 -46.30
N GLU A 283 -40.18 32.97 -47.46
CA GLU A 283 -39.56 31.94 -48.30
C GLU A 283 -38.21 31.45 -47.71
N GLY A 284 -38.26 30.57 -46.70
CA GLY A 284 -37.06 29.83 -46.28
C GLY A 284 -37.27 28.89 -45.11
N GLY A 285 -37.19 27.57 -45.39
CA GLY A 285 -37.38 26.49 -44.41
C GLY A 285 -36.19 26.18 -43.49
N GLN A 286 -35.24 27.10 -43.35
CA GLN A 286 -34.14 26.97 -42.39
C GLN A 286 -34.54 27.64 -41.06
N ASP A 287 -34.37 26.89 -39.97
CA ASP A 287 -34.75 27.29 -38.62
C ASP A 287 -33.52 27.66 -37.78
N LEU A 288 -33.63 28.77 -37.04
CA LEU A 288 -32.55 29.29 -36.22
C LEU A 288 -32.21 28.36 -35.06
N GLU A 289 -33.21 27.71 -34.46
CA GLU A 289 -33.03 26.77 -33.34
C GLU A 289 -32.15 25.58 -33.77
N SER A 290 -32.42 25.00 -34.95
CA SER A 290 -31.62 23.90 -35.50
C SER A 290 -30.14 24.28 -35.76
N VAL A 291 -29.87 25.52 -36.16
CA VAL A 291 -28.51 26.03 -36.41
C VAL A 291 -27.78 26.26 -35.08
N ASP A 292 -28.47 26.84 -34.09
CA ASP A 292 -27.91 27.05 -32.75
C ASP A 292 -27.61 25.70 -32.07
N ASP A 293 -28.51 24.71 -32.16
CA ASP A 293 -28.31 23.36 -31.63
C ASP A 293 -27.09 22.67 -32.25
N ARG A 294 -26.94 22.76 -33.58
CA ARG A 294 -25.79 22.20 -34.30
C ARG A 294 -24.48 22.86 -33.86
N LEU A 295 -24.45 24.19 -33.77
CA LEU A 295 -23.28 24.94 -33.28
C LEU A 295 -22.94 24.58 -31.82
N HIS A 296 -23.97 24.39 -30.98
CA HIS A 296 -23.78 23.98 -29.60
C HIS A 296 -23.18 22.57 -29.49
N ALA A 297 -23.65 21.61 -30.29
CA ALA A 297 -23.12 20.25 -30.32
C ALA A 297 -21.65 20.21 -30.77
N LEU A 298 -21.31 20.92 -31.86
CA LEU A 298 -19.94 21.05 -32.36
C LEU A 298 -19.00 21.64 -31.30
N ARG A 299 -19.39 22.75 -30.68
CA ARG A 299 -18.60 23.42 -29.64
C ARG A 299 -18.48 22.60 -28.36
N ALA A 300 -19.48 21.79 -28.02
CA ALA A 300 -19.42 20.89 -26.88
C ALA A 300 -18.34 19.81 -27.08
N GLN A 301 -18.28 19.20 -28.26
CA GLN A 301 -17.22 18.23 -28.58
C GLN A 301 -15.84 18.89 -28.69
N ALA A 302 -15.74 20.09 -29.29
CA ALA A 302 -14.49 20.85 -29.34
C ALA A 302 -13.94 21.15 -27.94
N ARG A 303 -14.80 21.51 -26.97
CA ARG A 303 -14.40 21.66 -25.56
C ARG A 303 -14.00 20.34 -24.92
N LYS A 304 -14.74 19.24 -25.17
CA LYS A 304 -14.44 17.90 -24.63
C LYS A 304 -13.05 17.42 -25.07
N HIS A 305 -12.67 17.72 -26.31
CA HIS A 305 -11.39 17.34 -26.90
C HIS A 305 -10.31 18.43 -26.85
N ASN A 306 -10.63 19.59 -26.26
CA ASN A 306 -9.74 20.75 -26.13
C ASN A 306 -9.08 21.17 -27.46
N CYS A 307 -9.90 21.32 -28.50
CA CYS A 307 -9.48 21.70 -29.86
C CYS A 307 -10.45 22.72 -30.46
N LEU A 308 -10.14 23.20 -31.68
CA LEU A 308 -11.10 23.97 -32.47
C LEU A 308 -12.11 23.01 -33.13
N VAL A 309 -13.29 23.52 -33.53
CA VAL A 309 -14.29 22.71 -34.24
C VAL A 309 -13.71 22.15 -35.55
N ALA A 310 -12.93 22.97 -36.26
CA ALA A 310 -12.24 22.58 -37.50
C ALA A 310 -11.29 21.37 -37.35
N ASP A 311 -10.78 21.12 -36.14
CA ASP A 311 -9.84 20.04 -35.85
C ASP A 311 -10.52 18.70 -35.53
N LEU A 312 -11.84 18.70 -35.25
CA LEU A 312 -12.58 17.52 -34.81
C LEU A 312 -12.46 16.30 -35.76
N PRO A 313 -12.48 16.45 -37.09
CA PRO A 313 -12.28 15.32 -38.01
C PRO A 313 -10.92 14.65 -37.80
N GLY A 314 -9.85 15.46 -37.64
CA GLY A 314 -8.51 14.94 -37.39
C GLY A 314 -8.34 14.32 -36.00
N ILE A 315 -9.18 14.70 -35.03
CA ILE A 315 -9.26 14.02 -33.73
C ILE A 315 -9.93 12.65 -33.89
N LEU A 316 -11.05 12.56 -34.63
CA LEU A 316 -11.74 11.29 -34.89
C LEU A 316 -10.80 10.24 -35.52
N ASP A 317 -10.02 10.63 -36.53
CA ASP A 317 -9.04 9.74 -37.17
C ASP A 317 -7.99 9.21 -36.18
N LYS A 318 -7.47 10.10 -35.32
CA LYS A 318 -6.48 9.73 -34.30
C LYS A 318 -7.04 8.76 -33.27
N LEU A 319 -8.24 9.02 -32.75
CA LEU A 319 -8.87 8.16 -31.73
C LEU A 319 -9.24 6.79 -32.32
N THR A 320 -9.69 6.75 -33.57
CA THR A 320 -9.98 5.50 -34.29
C THR A 320 -8.74 4.63 -34.47
N ALA A 321 -7.61 5.24 -34.86
CA ALA A 321 -6.33 4.54 -34.98
C ALA A 321 -5.82 4.01 -33.62
N GLN A 322 -6.02 4.76 -32.54
CA GLN A 322 -5.67 4.32 -31.18
C GLN A 322 -6.52 3.14 -30.72
N LEU A 323 -7.82 3.15 -31.00
CA LEU A 323 -8.73 2.05 -30.61
C LEU A 323 -8.35 0.73 -31.30
N ALA A 324 -7.99 0.77 -32.59
CA ALA A 324 -7.57 -0.41 -33.35
C ALA A 324 -6.29 -1.09 -32.81
N LEU A 325 -5.42 -0.34 -32.11
CA LEU A 325 -4.22 -0.89 -31.47
C LEU A 325 -4.53 -1.65 -30.17
N ILE A 326 -5.61 -1.28 -29.46
CA ILE A 326 -5.99 -1.84 -28.16
C ILE A 326 -6.66 -3.22 -28.29
N ASP A 327 -7.46 -3.43 -29.34
CA ASP A 327 -8.23 -4.67 -29.58
C ASP A 327 -7.37 -5.95 -29.79
N GLY A 328 -6.02 -5.85 -29.80
CA GLY A 328 -5.09 -6.94 -30.12
C GLY A 328 -4.40 -7.70 -28.98
N GLN A 329 -4.74 -7.49 -27.69
CA GLN A 329 -3.87 -7.91 -26.56
C GLN A 329 -4.44 -8.91 -25.50
N GLY A 330 -5.52 -9.64 -25.79
CA GLY A 330 -6.25 -10.43 -24.76
C GLY A 330 -5.59 -11.71 -24.19
N ALA A 331 -4.60 -12.33 -24.87
CA ALA A 331 -4.14 -13.68 -24.52
C ALA A 331 -3.24 -13.80 -23.27
N ALA A 332 -2.68 -12.70 -22.76
CA ALA A 332 -1.64 -12.74 -21.73
C ALA A 332 -2.16 -12.99 -20.28
N LEU A 333 -3.44 -12.71 -20.00
CA LEU A 333 -3.97 -12.77 -18.63
C LEU A 333 -4.24 -14.21 -18.15
N ASP A 334 -4.73 -15.07 -19.05
CA ASP A 334 -5.06 -16.46 -18.73
C ASP A 334 -3.82 -17.28 -18.33
N ASP A 335 -2.68 -16.99 -18.97
CA ASP A 335 -1.41 -17.64 -18.63
C ASP A 335 -0.92 -17.23 -17.23
N LEU A 336 -1.12 -15.97 -16.83
CA LEU A 336 -0.79 -15.51 -15.48
C LEU A 336 -1.69 -16.12 -14.41
N ILE A 337 -2.98 -16.32 -14.69
CA ILE A 337 -3.91 -17.00 -13.78
C ILE A 337 -3.45 -18.44 -13.55
N LYS A 338 -3.13 -19.18 -14.63
CA LYS A 338 -2.61 -20.55 -14.53
C LYS A 338 -1.30 -20.61 -13.75
N ALA A 339 -0.39 -19.66 -13.98
CA ALA A 339 0.87 -19.59 -13.25
C ALA A 339 0.67 -19.44 -11.73
N VAL A 340 -0.31 -18.62 -11.30
CA VAL A 340 -0.66 -18.50 -9.88
C VAL A 340 -1.18 -19.82 -9.31
N GLU A 341 -2.08 -20.50 -10.03
CA GLU A 341 -2.64 -21.77 -9.56
C GLU A 341 -1.57 -22.87 -9.44
N ASP A 342 -0.68 -22.97 -10.43
CA ASP A 342 0.38 -23.98 -10.46
C ASP A 342 1.43 -23.75 -9.36
N THR A 343 1.86 -22.50 -9.18
CA THR A 343 2.81 -22.12 -8.12
C THR A 343 2.21 -22.30 -6.72
N ARG A 344 0.93 -21.92 -6.52
CA ARG A 344 0.23 -22.17 -5.25
C ARG A 344 0.14 -23.67 -4.94
N ARG A 345 -0.21 -24.49 -5.93
CA ARG A 345 -0.31 -25.95 -5.76
C ARG A 345 1.04 -26.57 -5.39
N ALA A 346 2.12 -26.11 -6.01
CA ALA A 346 3.47 -26.55 -5.69
C ALA A 346 3.86 -26.19 -4.24
N PHE A 347 3.59 -24.95 -3.81
CA PHE A 347 3.84 -24.51 -2.44
C PHE A 347 3.02 -25.32 -1.42
N VAL A 348 1.70 -25.44 -1.61
CA VAL A 348 0.81 -26.15 -0.67
C VAL A 348 1.23 -27.61 -0.51
N LYS A 349 1.59 -28.27 -1.62
CA LYS A 349 2.07 -29.66 -1.58
C LYS A 349 3.34 -29.78 -0.74
N ALA A 350 4.35 -28.95 -1.02
CA ALA A 350 5.61 -28.96 -0.29
C ALA A 350 5.41 -28.62 1.20
N ALA A 351 4.63 -27.59 1.51
CA ALA A 351 4.34 -27.18 2.88
C ALA A 351 3.62 -28.27 3.68
N THR A 352 2.65 -28.96 3.05
CA THR A 352 1.93 -30.07 3.68
C THR A 352 2.87 -31.24 3.99
N ASP A 353 3.80 -31.55 3.09
CA ASP A 353 4.78 -32.61 3.32
C ASP A 353 5.78 -32.21 4.41
N THR A 354 6.23 -30.95 4.45
CA THR A 354 7.05 -30.41 5.55
C THR A 354 6.32 -30.50 6.89
N ALA A 355 5.05 -30.12 6.96
CA ALA A 355 4.24 -30.20 8.17
C ALA A 355 4.12 -31.64 8.72
N LYS A 356 4.02 -32.65 7.83
CA LYS A 356 4.05 -34.07 8.24
C LYS A 356 5.39 -34.47 8.85
N VAL A 357 6.50 -33.99 8.27
CA VAL A 357 7.85 -34.25 8.82
C VAL A 357 7.99 -33.59 10.19
N ARG A 358 7.55 -32.33 10.34
CA ARG A 358 7.53 -31.61 11.61
C ARG A 358 6.74 -32.35 12.69
N ARG A 359 5.54 -32.84 12.39
CA ARG A 359 4.73 -33.62 13.36
C ARG A 359 5.44 -34.90 13.83
N LYS A 360 6.09 -35.63 12.91
CA LYS A 360 6.89 -36.82 13.28
C LYS A 360 8.11 -36.46 14.12
N ALA A 361 8.77 -35.35 13.78
CA ALA A 361 9.92 -34.85 14.54
C ALA A 361 9.50 -34.40 15.93
N ALA A 362 8.36 -33.71 16.05
CA ALA A 362 7.75 -33.28 17.31
C ALA A 362 7.50 -34.47 18.25
N GLU A 363 6.84 -35.53 17.79
CA GLU A 363 6.61 -36.74 18.59
C GLU A 363 7.91 -37.40 19.08
N LYS A 364 8.94 -37.43 18.21
CA LYS A 364 10.25 -37.99 18.55
C LYS A 364 10.98 -37.11 19.56
N LEU A 365 10.96 -35.79 19.38
CA LEU A 365 11.56 -34.81 20.28
C LEU A 365 10.91 -34.90 21.66
N ASP A 366 9.58 -34.91 21.72
CA ASP A 366 8.82 -35.05 22.96
C ASP A 366 9.20 -36.33 23.72
N SER A 367 9.38 -37.45 23.01
CA SER A 367 9.81 -38.72 23.62
C SER A 367 11.24 -38.68 24.16
N LEU A 368 12.15 -37.98 23.50
CA LEU A 368 13.54 -37.83 23.96
C LEU A 368 13.62 -36.92 25.18
N VAL A 369 12.99 -35.74 25.12
CA VAL A 369 12.93 -34.80 26.24
C VAL A 369 12.31 -35.46 27.47
N ALA A 370 11.21 -36.22 27.29
CA ALA A 370 10.56 -36.94 28.38
C ALA A 370 11.48 -37.93 29.12
N LYS A 371 12.55 -38.45 28.49
CA LYS A 371 13.53 -39.32 29.16
C LYS A 371 14.54 -38.54 30.00
N GLU A 372 14.80 -37.29 29.66
CA GLU A 372 15.73 -36.41 30.36
C GLU A 372 15.07 -35.68 31.55
N LEU A 373 13.74 -35.58 31.59
CA LEU A 373 13.02 -34.89 32.68
C LEU A 373 13.16 -35.56 34.08
N PRO A 374 13.07 -36.90 34.24
CA PRO A 374 13.15 -37.51 35.58
C PRO A 374 14.50 -37.30 36.30
N PRO A 375 15.68 -37.45 35.66
CA PRO A 375 16.97 -37.11 36.28
C PRO A 375 17.05 -35.66 36.79
N LEU A 376 16.31 -34.75 36.18
CA LEU A 376 16.26 -33.33 36.51
C LEU A 376 15.20 -32.99 37.58
N LYS A 377 14.61 -33.99 38.24
CA LYS A 377 13.49 -33.82 39.19
C LYS A 377 12.27 -33.11 38.58
N LEU A 378 12.00 -33.39 37.32
CA LEU A 378 10.83 -32.94 36.57
C LEU A 378 9.94 -34.15 36.17
N ASP A 379 9.87 -35.18 37.01
CA ASP A 379 9.15 -36.44 36.77
C ASP A 379 7.64 -36.27 36.56
N LYS A 380 7.07 -35.17 37.05
CA LYS A 380 5.65 -34.82 36.91
C LYS A 380 5.37 -33.91 35.72
N ALA A 381 6.41 -33.45 35.04
CA ALA A 381 6.29 -32.46 34.00
C ALA A 381 6.20 -33.12 32.61
N ARG A 382 5.50 -32.46 31.69
CA ARG A 382 5.30 -32.94 30.33
C ARG A 382 5.70 -31.84 29.36
N PHE A 383 6.62 -32.17 28.45
CA PHE A 383 6.96 -31.36 27.29
C PHE A 383 6.11 -31.80 26.09
N VAL A 384 5.57 -30.85 25.35
CA VAL A 384 4.74 -31.09 24.15
C VAL A 384 5.13 -30.11 23.05
N THR A 385 5.49 -30.63 21.89
CA THR A 385 5.71 -29.84 20.68
C THR A 385 4.42 -29.79 19.88
N ALA A 386 3.71 -28.66 19.94
CA ALA A 386 2.48 -28.44 19.19
C ALA A 386 2.79 -27.94 17.77
N VAL A 387 2.24 -28.61 16.76
CA VAL A 387 2.35 -28.25 15.34
C VAL A 387 0.94 -28.10 14.77
N ASP A 388 0.42 -26.87 14.84
CA ASP A 388 -0.96 -26.54 14.49
C ASP A 388 -1.03 -25.92 13.10
N ASP A 389 -2.00 -26.33 12.27
CA ASP A 389 -2.28 -25.65 11.00
C ASP A 389 -2.78 -24.23 11.27
N VAL A 390 -2.34 -23.28 10.44
CA VAL A 390 -2.80 -21.88 10.51
C VAL A 390 -3.64 -21.53 9.27
N PRO A 391 -4.57 -20.57 9.38
CA PRO A 391 -5.35 -20.15 8.22
C PRO A 391 -4.47 -19.48 7.15
N GLU A 392 -4.95 -19.46 5.90
CA GLU A 392 -4.17 -19.07 4.71
C GLU A 392 -3.62 -17.65 4.76
N ASP A 393 -4.29 -16.74 5.49
CA ASP A 393 -3.84 -15.37 5.75
C ASP A 393 -2.58 -15.29 6.63
N GLN A 394 -2.27 -16.36 7.37
CA GLN A 394 -1.10 -16.50 8.23
C GLN A 394 -0.02 -17.41 7.63
N TRP A 395 -0.22 -17.91 6.41
CA TRP A 395 0.82 -18.66 5.71
C TRP A 395 2.02 -17.77 5.44
N GLY A 396 3.19 -18.40 5.41
CA GLY A 396 4.43 -17.67 5.19
C GLY A 396 5.50 -18.52 4.54
N PRO A 397 6.70 -17.94 4.36
CA PRO A 397 7.83 -18.61 3.72
C PRO A 397 8.21 -19.94 4.40
N GLY A 398 7.98 -20.07 5.71
CA GLY A 398 8.25 -21.30 6.45
C GLY A 398 7.07 -22.27 6.57
N GLY A 399 5.98 -22.08 5.83
CA GLY A 399 4.92 -23.07 5.66
C GLY A 399 3.52 -22.64 6.12
N ILE A 400 2.72 -23.66 6.42
CA ILE A 400 1.27 -23.56 6.69
C ILE A 400 0.91 -23.94 8.14
N ASP A 401 1.92 -24.11 8.97
CA ASP A 401 1.82 -24.57 10.34
C ASP A 401 2.63 -23.67 11.28
N ARG A 402 2.20 -23.64 12.55
CA ARG A 402 2.86 -22.94 13.64
C ARG A 402 3.36 -23.95 14.66
N VAL A 403 4.66 -23.90 14.94
CA VAL A 403 5.33 -24.73 15.93
C VAL A 403 5.39 -23.99 17.26
N ARG A 404 5.04 -24.67 18.36
CA ARG A 404 5.14 -24.13 19.72
C ARG A 404 5.60 -25.21 20.69
N PHE A 405 6.61 -24.90 21.48
CA PHE A 405 7.02 -25.73 22.62
C PHE A 405 6.18 -25.37 23.85
N LEU A 406 5.49 -26.36 24.38
CA LEU A 406 4.57 -26.23 25.51
C LEU A 406 5.02 -27.14 26.65
N VAL A 407 4.80 -26.68 27.88
CA VAL A 407 5.13 -27.42 29.11
C VAL A 407 3.93 -27.46 30.03
N ALA A 408 3.72 -28.61 30.67
CA ALA A 408 2.84 -28.78 31.82
C ALA A 408 3.69 -29.20 33.02
N THR A 409 3.76 -28.39 34.08
CA THR A 409 4.60 -28.68 35.27
C THR A 409 3.91 -29.59 36.29
N ASN A 410 2.59 -29.65 36.26
CA ASN A 410 1.79 -30.45 37.20
C ASN A 410 0.99 -31.54 36.47
N PRO A 411 0.84 -32.74 37.07
CA PRO A 411 0.02 -33.79 36.49
C PRO A 411 -1.42 -33.32 36.30
N GLY A 412 -1.94 -33.43 35.07
CA GLY A 412 -3.31 -33.03 34.72
C GLY A 412 -3.51 -31.57 34.33
N SER A 413 -2.46 -30.73 34.35
CA SER A 413 -2.55 -29.36 33.81
C SER A 413 -2.46 -29.34 32.28
N GLU A 414 -3.14 -28.39 31.64
CA GLU A 414 -3.00 -28.17 30.20
C GLU A 414 -1.59 -27.63 29.89
N PRO A 415 -0.89 -28.17 28.88
CA PRO A 415 0.38 -27.62 28.43
C PRO A 415 0.20 -26.19 27.92
N GLY A 416 1.09 -25.30 28.33
CA GLY A 416 1.11 -23.94 27.80
C GLY A 416 2.52 -23.42 27.59
N PRO A 417 2.65 -22.14 27.21
CA PRO A 417 3.93 -21.56 26.81
C PRO A 417 5.01 -21.66 27.90
N LEU A 418 6.25 -22.03 27.51
CA LEU A 418 7.39 -22.16 28.43
C LEU A 418 7.57 -20.90 29.32
N ASN A 419 7.40 -19.72 28.73
CA ASN A 419 7.60 -18.43 29.42
C ASN A 419 6.56 -18.11 30.51
N LYS A 420 5.47 -18.87 30.62
CA LYS A 420 4.37 -18.58 31.55
C LYS A 420 4.20 -19.58 32.70
N ILE A 421 4.85 -20.74 32.64
CA ILE A 421 4.44 -21.91 33.46
C ILE A 421 5.53 -22.41 34.42
N ALA A 422 6.80 -22.07 34.19
CA ALA A 422 7.92 -22.59 34.99
C ALA A 422 8.52 -21.52 35.93
N SER A 423 8.87 -21.92 37.17
CA SER A 423 9.78 -21.13 38.00
C SER A 423 11.16 -21.05 37.34
N GLY A 424 11.96 -20.01 37.63
CA GLY A 424 13.28 -19.83 36.98
C GLY A 424 14.22 -21.03 37.13
N GLY A 425 14.10 -21.81 38.22
CA GLY A 425 14.87 -23.03 38.43
C GLY A 425 14.36 -24.23 37.64
N GLU A 426 13.05 -24.34 37.39
CA GLU A 426 12.48 -25.38 36.53
C GLU A 426 12.76 -25.09 35.06
N MET A 427 12.67 -23.83 34.66
CA MET A 427 12.99 -23.37 33.31
C MET A 427 14.43 -23.73 32.94
N ALA A 428 15.41 -23.42 33.79
CA ALA A 428 16.81 -23.79 33.53
C ALA A 428 17.03 -25.30 33.38
N ARG A 429 16.24 -26.12 34.07
CA ARG A 429 16.30 -27.59 33.93
C ARG A 429 15.65 -28.06 32.63
N PHE A 430 14.56 -27.45 32.20
CA PHE A 430 13.98 -27.73 30.88
C PHE A 430 14.93 -27.38 29.74
N MET A 431 15.59 -26.23 29.82
CA MET A 431 16.57 -25.80 28.81
C MET A 431 17.79 -26.73 28.77
N LEU A 432 18.16 -27.35 29.91
CA LEU A 432 19.23 -28.34 29.94
C LEU A 432 18.82 -29.69 29.31
N ALA A 433 17.53 -29.99 29.30
CA ALA A 433 16.99 -31.25 28.75
C ALA A 433 16.76 -31.19 27.23
N LEU A 434 16.51 -29.99 26.70
CA LEU A 434 16.35 -29.67 25.28
C LEU A 434 17.71 -29.48 24.63
#